data_AF-A0A1J3G9N9-F1
#
_entry.id   AF-A0A1J3G9N9-F1
#
_cell.length_a   1.000
_cell.length_b   1.000
_cell.length_c   1.000
_cell.angle_alpha   90.00
_cell.angle_beta   90.00
_cell.angle_gamma   90.00
#
_symmetry.space_group_name_H-M   'P 1'
#
loop_
_entity.id
_entity.type
_entity.pdbx_description
1 polymer ?
#
loop_
_entity_poly.entity_id
_entity_poly.type
_entity_poly.pdbx_seq_one_letter_code
_entity_poly.pdbx_strand_id
1 'polypeptide(L)'
;ELSVPLQAKDNFYSSNAKKEAYVTILHSAQDYVCGAIAAAQSIRMSGSTRDLVILVDDSISEHHRSGLESAGWKIQAFERIRNPKAKPNAYNEWNYSKFRLWQLTKYSKIIFIDADMLILR
;
A
#
# COMPACT_ATOMS: atom_id res chain seq x y z
N GLU A 1 -9.93 22.89 -13.78
CA GLU A 1 -9.09 23.03 -12.57
C GLU A 1 -9.91 22.57 -11.38
N LEU A 2 -9.42 21.60 -10.60
CA LEU A 2 -10.12 21.10 -9.40
C LEU A 2 -9.13 21.12 -8.23
N SER A 3 -8.88 22.30 -7.68
CA SER A 3 -8.21 22.46 -6.40
C SER A 3 -9.26 22.59 -5.30
N VAL A 4 -9.39 21.58 -4.46
CA VAL A 4 -10.11 21.70 -3.18
C VAL A 4 -9.17 22.39 -2.18
N PRO A 5 -9.57 23.48 -1.51
CA PRO A 5 -8.71 24.11 -0.52
C PRO A 5 -8.74 23.29 0.78
N LEU A 6 -7.63 22.64 1.09
CA LEU A 6 -7.38 22.07 2.42
C LEU A 6 -7.06 23.23 3.38
N GLN A 7 -8.07 23.73 4.10
CA GLN A 7 -7.85 24.57 5.27
C GLN A 7 -7.36 23.67 6.42
N ALA A 8 -6.06 23.70 6.69
CA ALA A 8 -5.49 23.09 7.87
C ALA A 8 -5.94 23.90 9.11
N LYS A 9 -6.79 23.31 9.94
CA LYS A 9 -6.96 23.76 11.32
C LYS A 9 -5.84 23.12 12.14
N ASP A 10 -4.94 23.95 12.65
CA ASP A 10 -3.91 23.55 13.60
C ASP A 10 -4.57 23.04 14.89
N ASN A 11 -4.76 21.72 14.95
CA ASN A 11 -5.03 21.05 16.21
C ASN A 11 -3.68 20.67 16.83
N PHE A 12 -3.49 21.08 18.08
CA PHE A 12 -2.39 20.67 18.94
C PHE A 12 -2.33 19.15 19.05
N TYR A 13 -1.56 18.51 18.17
CA TYR A 13 -1.25 17.10 18.31
C TYR A 13 -0.07 16.98 19.27
N SER A 14 -0.35 16.40 20.45
CA SER A 14 0.60 15.63 21.25
C SER A 14 1.63 14.95 20.35
N SER A 15 2.89 14.89 20.78
CA SER A 15 4.07 14.36 20.08
C SER A 15 3.88 12.93 19.55
N ASN A 16 3.00 12.76 18.57
CA ASN A 16 2.84 11.56 17.78
C ASN A 16 4.12 11.50 16.97
N ALA A 17 5.02 10.58 17.36
CA ALA A 17 6.13 10.20 16.51
C ALA A 17 5.60 10.09 15.07
N LYS A 18 6.17 10.89 14.16
CA LYS A 18 5.72 11.00 12.77
C LYS A 18 5.65 9.58 12.18
N LYS A 19 4.45 9.01 12.07
CA LYS A 19 4.28 7.62 11.62
C LYS A 19 4.61 7.57 10.15
N GLU A 20 5.63 6.80 9.80
CA GLU A 20 6.06 6.54 8.43
C GLU A 20 5.83 5.06 8.09
N ALA A 21 5.43 4.77 6.86
CA ALA A 21 5.23 3.40 6.40
C ALA A 21 5.82 3.18 5.00
N TYR A 22 6.35 1.98 4.78
CA TYR A 22 6.43 1.42 3.44
C TYR A 22 5.06 0.87 3.07
N VAL A 23 4.62 1.16 1.86
CA VAL A 23 3.28 0.81 1.40
C VAL A 23 3.35 0.14 0.04
N THR A 24 2.63 -0.97 -0.10
CA THR A 24 2.38 -1.60 -1.40
C THR A 24 0.89 -1.86 -1.60
N ILE A 25 0.49 -2.22 -2.82
CA ILE A 25 -0.90 -2.51 -3.18
C ILE A 25 -0.97 -3.70 -4.12
N LEU A 26 -1.87 -4.64 -3.83
CA LEU A 26 -2.19 -5.76 -4.71
C LEU A 26 -3.58 -5.52 -5.30
N HIS A 27 -3.65 -5.23 -6.60
CA HIS A 27 -4.89 -4.95 -7.33
C HIS A 27 -5.11 -5.89 -8.54
N SER A 28 -4.18 -6.81 -8.79
CA SER A 28 -4.21 -7.73 -9.93
C SER A 28 -3.41 -8.98 -9.59
N ALA A 29 -4.08 -10.13 -9.62
CA ALA A 29 -3.56 -11.49 -9.46
C ALA A 29 -2.90 -11.84 -8.11
N GLN A 30 -3.10 -13.10 -7.70
CA GLN A 30 -2.44 -13.74 -6.56
C GLN A 30 -0.90 -13.81 -6.76
N ASP A 31 -0.43 -13.67 -8.00
CA ASP A 31 0.97 -13.83 -8.41
C ASP A 31 1.93 -12.85 -7.73
N TYR A 32 1.43 -11.70 -7.26
CA TYR A 32 2.28 -10.69 -6.59
C TYR A 32 2.39 -10.87 -5.08
N VAL A 33 1.72 -11.87 -4.49
CA VAL A 33 1.83 -12.16 -3.05
C VAL A 33 3.27 -12.54 -2.69
N CYS A 34 3.92 -13.38 -3.50
CA CYS A 34 5.31 -13.75 -3.27
C CYS A 34 6.26 -12.54 -3.38
N GLY A 35 6.01 -11.64 -4.34
CA GLY A 35 6.75 -10.40 -4.49
C GLY A 35 6.60 -9.49 -3.28
N ALA A 36 5.38 -9.30 -2.78
CA ALA A 36 5.14 -8.52 -1.56
C ALA A 36 5.81 -9.13 -0.33
N ILE A 37 5.81 -10.46 -0.19
CA ILE A 37 6.53 -11.16 0.88
C ILE A 37 8.04 -10.88 0.76
N ALA A 38 8.62 -11.03 -0.44
CA ALA A 38 10.03 -10.76 -0.68
C ALA A 38 10.40 -9.29 -0.39
N ALA A 39 9.55 -8.34 -0.80
CA ALA A 39 9.72 -6.92 -0.53
C ALA A 39 9.76 -6.64 0.98
N ALA A 40 8.80 -7.18 1.75
CA ALA A 40 8.79 -7.03 3.22
C ALA A 40 10.07 -7.56 3.86
N GLN A 41 10.50 -8.76 3.49
CA GLN A 41 11.73 -9.34 4.04
C GLN A 41 12.95 -8.48 3.69
N SER A 42 13.06 -8.01 2.46
CA SER A 42 14.18 -7.17 2.03
C SER A 42 14.24 -5.81 2.75
N ILE A 43 13.10 -5.17 2.99
CA ILE A 43 13.00 -3.94 3.79
C ILE A 43 13.45 -4.18 5.24
N ARG A 44 13.09 -5.32 5.81
CA ARG A 44 13.54 -5.69 7.17
C ARG A 44 15.03 -6.00 7.21
N MET A 45 15.54 -6.72 6.22
CA MET A 45 16.96 -7.03 6.09
C MET A 45 17.83 -5.79 5.88
N SER A 46 17.30 -4.71 5.30
CA SER A 46 17.99 -3.42 5.21
C SER A 46 17.98 -2.60 6.52
N GLY A 47 17.35 -3.14 7.59
CA GLY A 47 17.34 -2.55 8.92
C GLY A 47 16.17 -1.58 9.20
N SER A 48 15.20 -1.49 8.29
CA SER A 48 14.04 -0.61 8.51
C SER A 48 13.10 -1.14 9.60
N THR A 49 12.73 -0.27 10.52
CA THR A 49 11.73 -0.52 11.57
C THR A 49 10.37 0.13 11.27
N ARG A 50 10.23 0.81 10.12
CA ARG A 50 8.98 1.45 9.71
C ARG A 50 7.83 0.45 9.59
N ASP A 51 6.61 0.94 9.65
CA ASP A 51 5.43 0.14 9.36
C ASP A 51 5.48 -0.40 7.93
N LEU A 52 4.99 -1.62 7.74
CA LEU A 52 4.72 -2.20 6.44
C LEU A 52 3.21 -2.27 6.30
N VAL A 53 2.65 -1.58 5.31
CA VAL A 53 1.20 -1.57 5.04
C VAL A 53 0.93 -2.09 3.64
N ILE A 54 0.01 -3.04 3.50
CA ILE A 54 -0.39 -3.56 2.20
C ILE A 54 -1.88 -3.32 1.97
N LEU A 55 -2.19 -2.72 0.83
CA LEU A 55 -3.56 -2.52 0.39
C LEU A 55 -3.98 -3.74 -0.43
N VAL A 56 -5.06 -4.40 -0.03
CA VAL A 56 -5.61 -5.57 -0.73
C VAL A 56 -7.11 -5.42 -0.95
N ASP A 57 -7.62 -5.97 -2.04
CA ASP A 57 -9.06 -6.09 -2.30
C ASP A 57 -9.56 -7.52 -1.97
N ASP A 58 -10.81 -7.80 -2.30
CA ASP A 58 -11.48 -9.07 -2.08
C ASP A 58 -10.95 -10.23 -2.95
N SER A 59 -10.13 -9.96 -3.96
CA SER A 59 -9.53 -11.01 -4.81
C SER A 59 -8.38 -11.76 -4.12
N ILE A 60 -7.82 -11.21 -3.03
CA ILE A 60 -6.78 -11.87 -2.24
C ILE A 60 -7.41 -12.80 -1.21
N SER A 61 -7.17 -14.11 -1.39
CA SER A 61 -7.67 -15.17 -0.52
C SER A 61 -7.12 -15.09 0.91
N GLU A 62 -7.83 -15.72 1.86
CA GLU A 62 -7.41 -15.74 3.27
C GLU A 62 -6.03 -16.37 3.46
N HIS A 63 -5.73 -17.46 2.73
CA HIS A 63 -4.41 -18.08 2.76
C HIS A 63 -3.29 -17.08 2.42
N HIS A 64 -3.49 -16.25 1.38
CA HIS A 64 -2.52 -15.23 1.01
C HIS A 64 -2.46 -14.08 2.02
N ARG A 65 -3.59 -13.68 2.60
CA ARG A 65 -3.64 -12.68 3.68
C ARG A 65 -2.81 -13.12 4.87
N SER A 66 -3.00 -14.35 5.35
CA SER A 66 -2.20 -14.90 6.45
C SER A 66 -0.70 -14.93 6.12
N GLY A 67 -0.32 -15.25 4.88
CA GLY A 67 1.06 -15.19 4.43
C GLY A 67 1.67 -13.79 4.45
N LEU A 68 0.91 -12.78 4.00
CA LEU A 68 1.32 -11.38 4.03
C LEU A 68 1.48 -10.86 5.47
N GLU A 69 0.54 -11.18 6.35
CA GLU A 69 0.62 -10.83 7.78
C GLU A 69 1.83 -11.48 8.45
N SER A 70 2.08 -12.76 8.16
CA SER A 70 3.26 -13.48 8.65
C SER A 70 4.58 -12.86 8.18
N ALA A 71 4.59 -12.25 6.99
CA ALA A 71 5.74 -11.49 6.48
C ALA A 71 5.89 -10.09 7.12
N GLY A 72 4.92 -9.67 7.96
CA GLY A 72 4.94 -8.41 8.70
C GLY A 72 4.13 -7.29 8.06
N TRP A 73 3.35 -7.56 7.01
CA TRP A 73 2.45 -6.57 6.43
C TRP A 73 1.21 -6.36 7.31
N LYS A 74 0.87 -5.09 7.56
CA LYS A 74 -0.45 -4.70 8.07
C LYS A 74 -1.42 -4.63 6.91
N ILE A 75 -2.42 -5.49 6.90
CA ILE A 75 -3.41 -5.55 5.83
C ILE A 75 -4.42 -4.42 5.98
N GLN A 76 -4.63 -3.68 4.88
CA GLN A 76 -5.70 -2.71 4.76
C GLN A 76 -6.58 -3.04 3.55
N ALA A 77 -7.85 -3.37 3.80
CA ALA A 77 -8.81 -3.59 2.74
C ALA A 77 -9.13 -2.27 2.00
N PHE A 78 -9.33 -2.33 0.70
CA PHE A 78 -9.80 -1.20 -0.10
C PHE A 78 -10.75 -1.65 -1.22
N GLU A 79 -11.53 -0.70 -1.72
CA GLU A 79 -12.35 -0.89 -2.92
C GLU A 79 -11.57 -0.44 -4.16
N ARG A 80 -11.47 -1.33 -5.15
CA ARG A 80 -10.77 -1.05 -6.40
C ARG A 80 -11.32 0.15 -7.15
N ILE A 81 -10.42 0.88 -7.81
CA ILE A 81 -10.77 1.96 -8.73
C ILE A 81 -10.45 1.49 -10.14
N ARG A 82 -11.49 1.29 -10.95
CA ARG A 82 -11.34 0.94 -12.36
C ARG A 82 -10.83 2.14 -13.14
N ASN A 83 -9.84 1.95 -13.98
CA ASN A 83 -9.45 2.94 -14.97
C ASN A 83 -10.54 3.02 -16.06
N PRO A 84 -11.25 4.16 -16.21
CA PRO A 84 -12.36 4.28 -17.14
C PRO A 84 -11.93 4.15 -18.61
N LYS A 85 -10.64 4.35 -18.91
CA LYS A 85 -10.08 4.21 -20.26
C LYS A 85 -9.45 2.84 -20.52
N ALA A 86 -9.44 1.94 -19.54
CA ALA A 86 -8.86 0.61 -19.72
C ALA A 86 -9.81 -0.31 -20.48
N LYS A 87 -9.22 -1.09 -21.40
CA LYS A 87 -9.90 -2.22 -22.03
C LYS A 87 -10.27 -3.24 -20.93
N PRO A 88 -11.45 -3.87 -20.99
CA PRO A 88 -11.81 -4.95 -20.06
C PRO A 88 -10.75 -6.05 -20.04
N ASN A 89 -10.42 -6.55 -18.85
CA ASN A 89 -9.43 -7.59 -18.58
C ASN A 89 -7.98 -7.24 -18.97
N ALA A 90 -7.69 -5.97 -19.25
CA ALA A 90 -6.31 -5.54 -19.44
C ALA A 90 -5.55 -5.53 -18.11
N TYR A 91 -4.25 -5.80 -18.16
CA TYR A 91 -3.39 -5.83 -16.96
C TYR A 91 -3.45 -4.53 -16.12
N ASN A 92 -3.73 -3.39 -16.76
CA ASN A 92 -3.80 -2.08 -16.15
C ASN A 92 -5.23 -1.61 -15.83
N GLU A 93 -6.23 -2.49 -15.92
CA GLU A 93 -7.65 -2.15 -15.70
C GLU A 93 -7.90 -1.53 -14.32
N TRP A 94 -7.13 -1.94 -13.31
CA TRP A 94 -7.30 -1.53 -11.92
C TRP A 94 -6.17 -0.66 -11.39
N ASN A 95 -5.29 -0.15 -12.26
CA ASN A 95 -4.10 0.61 -11.86
C ASN A 95 -4.41 1.90 -11.10
N TYR A 96 -5.60 2.49 -11.30
CA TYR A 96 -6.06 3.67 -10.56
C TYR A 96 -6.27 3.36 -9.07
N SER A 97 -6.35 2.10 -8.68
CA SER A 97 -6.38 1.70 -7.26
C SER A 97 -5.14 2.17 -6.50
N LYS A 98 -4.01 2.43 -7.18
CA LYS A 98 -2.83 3.10 -6.57
C LYS A 98 -3.18 4.46 -5.95
N PHE A 99 -4.23 5.14 -6.40
CA PHE A 99 -4.69 6.39 -5.77
C PHE A 99 -5.23 6.21 -4.34
N ARG A 100 -5.55 4.99 -3.92
CA ARG A 100 -5.95 4.69 -2.53
C ARG A 100 -4.83 4.95 -1.52
N LEU A 101 -3.57 4.97 -1.95
CA LEU A 101 -2.42 5.28 -1.10
C LEU A 101 -2.55 6.65 -0.41
N TRP A 102 -3.13 7.65 -1.08
CA TRP A 102 -3.34 8.98 -0.50
C TRP A 102 -4.42 9.02 0.60
N GLN A 103 -5.18 7.94 0.80
CA GLN A 103 -6.16 7.83 1.89
C GLN A 103 -5.54 7.32 3.20
N LEU A 104 -4.25 6.99 3.21
CA LEU A 104 -3.50 6.57 4.40
C LEU A 104 -3.15 7.74 5.35
N THR A 105 -4.17 8.51 5.74
CA THR A 105 -4.04 9.76 6.52
C THR A 105 -3.52 9.57 7.95
N LYS A 106 -3.44 8.32 8.43
CA LYS A 106 -2.81 7.97 9.72
C LYS A 106 -1.28 8.13 9.69
N TYR A 107 -0.68 8.19 8.50
CA TYR A 107 0.76 8.31 8.30
C TYR A 107 1.10 9.71 7.81
N SER A 108 2.15 10.31 8.37
CA SER A 108 2.66 11.62 7.93
C SER A 108 3.50 11.52 6.66
N LYS A 109 4.00 10.32 6.35
CA LYS A 109 4.75 10.01 5.13
C LYS A 109 4.56 8.54 4.78
N ILE A 110 4.39 8.26 3.49
CA ILE A 110 4.44 6.91 2.95
C ILE A 110 5.54 6.81 1.91
N ILE A 111 6.20 5.67 1.85
CA ILE A 111 7.12 5.28 0.77
C ILE A 111 6.42 4.16 0.01
N PHE A 112 5.92 4.48 -1.19
CA PHE A 112 5.32 3.47 -2.04
C PHE A 112 6.41 2.62 -2.70
N ILE A 113 6.23 1.30 -2.67
CA ILE A 113 7.07 0.33 -3.36
C ILE A 113 6.15 -0.69 -4.04
N ASP A 114 6.25 -0.84 -5.36
CA ASP A 114 5.61 -1.93 -6.10
C ASP A 114 6.08 -3.31 -5.59
N ALA A 115 5.20 -4.31 -5.67
CA ALA A 115 5.46 -5.65 -5.14
C ALA A 115 6.55 -6.43 -5.92
N ASP A 116 7.01 -5.91 -7.06
CA ASP A 116 8.07 -6.47 -7.89
C ASP A 116 9.45 -5.82 -7.66
N MET A 117 9.60 -5.04 -6.58
CA MET A 117 10.87 -4.42 -6.18
C MET A 117 11.52 -5.12 -4.98
N LEU A 118 12.85 -5.12 -4.96
CA LEU A 118 13.67 -5.63 -3.86
C LEU A 118 14.53 -4.50 -3.28
N ILE A 119 14.56 -4.38 -1.95
CA ILE A 119 15.33 -3.36 -1.25
C ILE A 119 16.66 -3.97 -0.81
N LEU A 120 17.77 -3.38 -1.24
CA LEU A 120 19.11 -3.90 -0.96
C LEU A 120 19.83 -3.16 0.17
N ARG A 121 19.47 -1.89 0.41
CA ARG A 121 20.09 -0.99 1.39
C ARG A 121 19.08 0.04 1.85
#